data_AF-S3AY50-F1
#
_entry.id   AF-S3AY50-F1
#
_cell.length_a   1.000
_cell.length_b   1.000
_cell.length_c   1.000
_cell.angle_alpha   90.00
_cell.angle_beta   90.00
_cell.angle_gamma   90.00
#
_symmetry.space_group_name_H-M   'P 1'
#
loop_
_entity.id
_entity.type
_entity.pdbx_description
1 polymer ?
#
loop_
_entity_poly.entity_id
_entity_poly.type
_entity_poly.pdbx_seq_one_letter_code
_entity_poly.pdbx_strand_id
1 'polypeptide(L)'
;MSGCGCGQSPVVVGGRQPSEPARLPVSCPESRCADSGCSGCTRSGSSCCDPRQSEHCETIPLRDSAPYRVAATAKSIDPTPYYTIANTHAALDPVVAQTILDSGTGTFPADDGTHNGQHTWLAGVVRVDPASLRGKPTEVTISASVHVRNDGSSTACRLYGRFALWNGTAPVRTDLLGPPDLPAGGEDDGVIPPTAVPLADVLAGKVVVELNLETGNDDACRVGPKQWTVDSFVLTVRAATPGCGRPFLRTTCRTCDGAVTCTTDTLDGSTPYAPVPRSSRSPPARTDAPPPVRRACPPTGATPSSGAATDACTHPTPPPWTRPRATPPGTRPAGCSYPGSM
;
A
#
# COMPACT_ATOMS: atom_id res chain seq x y z
N MET A 1 -30.77 -4.84 9.94
CA MET A 1 -29.41 -4.29 9.82
C MET A 1 -28.47 -5.22 10.55
N SER A 2 -27.72 -6.05 9.81
CA SER A 2 -26.78 -7.01 10.39
C SER A 2 -25.65 -6.22 11.05
N GLY A 3 -25.64 -6.18 12.38
CA GLY A 3 -24.65 -5.45 13.15
C GLY A 3 -23.25 -5.95 12.84
N CYS A 4 -22.29 -5.02 12.76
CA CYS A 4 -20.87 -5.38 12.81
C CYS A 4 -20.68 -6.28 14.03
N GLY A 5 -20.19 -7.51 13.84
CA GLY A 5 -19.97 -8.50 14.89
C GLY A 5 -18.84 -8.12 15.85
N CYS A 6 -18.82 -6.88 16.32
CA CYS A 6 -17.80 -6.30 17.17
C CYS A 6 -18.31 -6.38 18.61
N GLY A 7 -17.99 -7.48 19.30
CA GLY A 7 -17.99 -7.49 20.76
C GLY A 7 -17.08 -6.37 21.27
N GLN A 8 -17.56 -5.61 22.26
CA GLN A 8 -16.82 -4.48 22.82
C GLN A 8 -15.58 -4.99 23.56
N SER A 9 -14.39 -4.60 23.10
CA SER A 9 -13.19 -4.60 23.94
C SER A 9 -12.91 -3.17 24.39
N PRO A 10 -12.57 -2.93 25.67
CA PRO A 10 -12.24 -1.61 26.15
C PRO A 10 -10.86 -1.20 25.62
N VAL A 11 -10.76 -0.02 25.02
CA VAL A 11 -9.48 0.58 24.60
C VAL A 11 -9.24 1.83 25.42
N VAL A 12 -8.14 1.83 26.18
CA VAL A 12 -7.57 3.00 26.85
C VAL A 12 -6.86 3.85 25.78
N VAL A 13 -7.24 5.11 25.64
CA VAL A 13 -6.63 6.06 24.68
C VAL A 13 -5.68 6.99 25.44
N GLY A 14 -4.39 6.91 25.12
CA GLY A 14 -3.39 7.92 25.49
C GLY A 14 -2.56 8.28 24.26
N GLY A 15 -2.39 9.59 23.99
CA GLY A 15 -1.42 10.10 23.01
C GLY A 15 -1.93 11.21 22.09
N ARG A 16 -1.14 12.28 22.00
CA ARG A 16 -1.41 13.64 21.47
C ARG A 16 -1.60 13.73 19.93
N GLN A 17 -2.29 14.80 19.52
CA GLN A 17 -2.71 15.13 18.15
C GLN A 17 -1.93 16.36 17.60
N PRO A 18 -1.56 16.42 16.30
CA PRO A 18 -1.11 17.65 15.66
C PRO A 18 -2.28 18.46 15.09
N SER A 19 -2.15 19.78 15.13
CA SER A 19 -3.20 20.77 14.85
C SER A 19 -3.16 21.34 13.43
N GLU A 20 -4.27 21.22 12.71
CA GLU A 20 -4.68 22.10 11.60
C GLU A 20 -6.18 22.41 11.79
N PRO A 21 -6.65 23.67 11.65
CA PRO A 21 -8.02 24.02 11.97
C PRO A 21 -8.97 23.64 10.83
N ALA A 22 -9.75 22.58 11.04
CA ALA A 22 -10.95 22.34 10.26
C ALA A 22 -11.94 23.48 10.46
N ARG A 23 -12.57 23.93 9.37
CA ARG A 23 -13.68 24.91 9.42
C ARG A 23 -14.77 24.36 10.36
N LEU A 24 -15.09 25.14 11.39
CA LEU A 24 -16.08 24.79 12.40
C LEU A 24 -17.46 24.58 11.76
N PRO A 25 -18.19 23.50 12.12
CA PRO A 25 -19.63 23.44 11.94
C PRO A 25 -20.28 24.57 12.75
N VAL A 26 -21.40 25.09 12.24
CA VAL A 26 -22.25 26.03 12.97
C VAL A 26 -22.61 25.40 14.32
N SER A 27 -22.14 26.02 15.42
CA SER A 27 -22.51 25.63 16.76
C SER A 27 -24.03 25.66 16.90
N CYS A 28 -24.62 24.61 17.46
CA CYS A 28 -25.99 24.72 17.98
C CYS A 28 -26.00 25.89 18.97
N PRO A 29 -26.95 26.84 18.88
CA PRO A 29 -27.05 27.89 19.88
C PRO A 29 -27.18 27.23 21.24
N GLU A 30 -26.32 27.62 22.19
CA GLU A 30 -26.43 27.17 23.58
C GLU A 30 -27.86 27.41 24.05
N SER A 31 -28.53 26.32 24.37
CA SER A 31 -29.91 26.28 24.84
C SER A 31 -30.04 27.21 26.05
N ARG A 32 -30.85 28.26 25.90
CA ARG A 32 -31.45 29.01 27.01
C ARG A 32 -32.42 28.09 27.75
N CYS A 33 -31.90 27.15 28.54
CA CYS A 33 -32.71 26.18 29.28
C CYS A 33 -32.33 26.09 30.77
N ALA A 34 -31.73 27.14 31.33
CA ALA A 34 -31.73 27.35 32.77
C ALA A 34 -32.57 28.60 33.07
N ASP A 35 -33.54 28.45 33.96
CA ASP A 35 -34.37 29.51 34.56
C ASP A 35 -35.55 30.06 33.74
N SER A 36 -36.61 29.27 33.62
CA SER A 36 -37.96 29.87 33.62
C SER A 36 -38.97 28.94 34.29
N GLY A 37 -39.31 29.25 35.53
CA GLY A 37 -40.34 28.56 36.30
C GLY A 37 -41.70 28.61 35.59
N CYS A 38 -42.34 27.44 35.48
CA CYS A 38 -43.74 27.33 35.06
C CYS A 38 -44.60 26.95 36.25
N SER A 39 -44.91 27.94 37.09
CA SER A 39 -46.00 27.87 38.07
C SER A 39 -47.24 28.53 37.49
N GLY A 40 -48.15 27.72 36.94
CA GLY A 40 -49.53 28.13 36.66
C GLY A 40 -50.03 27.81 35.25
N CYS A 41 -50.55 26.60 35.05
CA CYS A 41 -51.46 26.30 33.94
C CYS A 41 -52.52 25.27 34.39
N THR A 42 -53.65 25.78 34.87
CA THR A 42 -54.90 25.02 35.07
C THR A 42 -55.90 25.46 34.01
N ARG A 43 -55.82 24.91 32.79
CA ARG A 43 -56.96 24.88 31.88
C ARG A 43 -56.89 23.71 30.93
N SER A 44 -57.88 22.83 31.07
CA SER A 44 -58.24 21.77 30.15
C SER A 44 -58.52 22.37 28.77
N GLY A 45 -57.73 21.99 27.77
CA GLY A 45 -57.84 22.44 26.39
C GLY A 45 -56.65 21.92 25.59
N SER A 46 -56.93 21.13 24.56
CA SER A 46 -55.95 20.52 23.67
C SER A 46 -55.05 21.56 22.98
N SER A 47 -53.80 21.71 23.43
CA SER A 47 -52.57 21.87 22.62
C SER A 47 -51.42 22.37 23.50
N CYS A 48 -50.84 21.49 24.33
CA CYS A 48 -49.64 21.81 25.13
C CYS A 48 -48.35 21.38 24.42
N CYS A 49 -48.27 21.57 23.10
CA CYS A 49 -46.97 21.70 22.45
C CYS A 49 -46.82 23.19 22.20
N ASP A 50 -46.15 23.93 23.10
CA ASP A 50 -45.58 25.20 22.71
C ASP A 50 -44.60 24.88 21.58
N PRO A 51 -44.84 25.34 20.33
CA PRO A 51 -43.97 25.04 19.20
C PRO A 51 -42.54 25.54 19.40
N ARG A 52 -42.30 26.36 20.44
CA ARG A 52 -40.99 26.88 20.82
C ARG A 52 -40.23 26.02 21.85
N GLN A 53 -40.82 24.96 22.41
CA GLN A 53 -40.22 24.22 23.53
C GLN A 53 -40.09 22.70 23.38
N SER A 54 -40.64 22.08 22.34
CA SER A 54 -40.55 20.61 22.18
C SER A 54 -39.58 20.23 21.06
N GLU A 55 -38.31 20.58 21.25
CA GLU A 55 -37.21 19.94 20.53
C GLU A 55 -36.86 18.62 21.21
N HIS A 56 -36.96 17.52 20.47
CA HIS A 56 -36.51 16.21 20.94
C HIS A 56 -35.14 15.92 20.36
N CYS A 57 -34.13 15.80 21.22
CA CYS A 57 -32.79 15.41 20.83
C CYS A 57 -32.52 13.96 21.20
N GLU A 58 -32.09 13.17 20.22
CA GLU A 58 -31.67 11.79 20.41
C GLU A 58 -30.18 11.66 20.09
N THR A 59 -29.44 11.00 20.98
CA THR A 59 -28.02 10.68 20.76
C THR A 59 -27.86 9.20 20.50
N ILE A 60 -27.33 8.85 19.33
CA ILE A 60 -27.09 7.47 18.93
C ILE A 60 -25.60 7.19 18.75
N PRO A 61 -25.08 6.05 19.26
CA PRO A 61 -23.72 5.63 18.97
C PRO A 61 -23.62 5.08 17.54
N LEU A 62 -22.67 5.59 16.78
CA LEU A 62 -22.38 5.21 15.40
C LEU A 62 -20.91 4.84 15.22
N ARG A 63 -20.60 4.27 14.06
CA ARG A 63 -19.24 4.06 13.57
C ARG A 63 -19.13 4.57 12.16
N ASP A 64 -18.03 5.24 11.88
CA ASP A 64 -17.75 5.78 10.56
C ASP A 64 -17.04 4.75 9.66
N SER A 65 -16.53 5.19 8.52
CA SER A 65 -15.79 4.34 7.57
C SER A 65 -14.30 4.66 7.52
N ALA A 66 -13.76 5.32 8.55
CA ALA A 66 -12.34 5.63 8.63
C ALA A 66 -11.52 4.33 8.66
N PRO A 67 -10.37 4.28 7.96
CA PRO A 67 -9.46 3.14 8.06
C PRO A 67 -9.00 2.92 9.51
N TYR A 68 -8.96 1.66 9.93
CA TYR A 68 -8.48 1.26 11.25
C TYR A 68 -7.23 0.38 11.12
N ARG A 69 -6.37 0.40 12.15
CA ARG A 69 -5.19 -0.48 12.20
C ARG A 69 -5.62 -1.92 12.39
N VAL A 70 -4.99 -2.81 11.62
CA VAL A 70 -5.06 -4.27 11.73
C VAL A 70 -3.75 -4.71 12.37
N ALA A 71 -3.82 -5.59 13.38
CA ALA A 71 -2.62 -6.16 13.95
C ALA A 71 -1.96 -7.05 12.90
N ALA A 72 -0.67 -6.83 12.65
CA ALA A 72 0.07 -7.50 11.61
C ALA A 72 1.53 -7.67 11.99
N THR A 73 2.16 -8.71 11.44
CA THR A 73 3.58 -9.02 11.58
C THR A 73 4.14 -9.40 10.21
N ALA A 74 5.47 -9.44 10.11
CA ALA A 74 6.17 -10.04 8.98
C ALA A 74 6.99 -11.23 9.47
N LYS A 75 6.89 -12.36 8.78
CA LYS A 75 7.67 -13.57 9.10
C LYS A 75 8.72 -13.82 8.04
N SER A 76 9.98 -13.94 8.45
CA SER A 76 11.11 -14.26 7.58
C SER A 76 10.85 -15.54 6.78
N ILE A 77 11.17 -15.49 5.49
CA ILE A 77 11.08 -16.60 4.53
C ILE A 77 12.33 -16.60 3.64
N ASP A 78 12.51 -17.69 2.88
CA ASP A 78 13.52 -17.76 1.84
C ASP A 78 13.28 -16.67 0.76
N PRO A 79 14.24 -15.76 0.52
CA PRO A 79 14.08 -14.69 -0.45
C PRO A 79 14.34 -15.12 -1.91
N THR A 80 14.76 -16.37 -2.16
CA THR A 80 15.12 -16.87 -3.51
C THR A 80 14.10 -16.55 -4.62
N PRO A 81 12.77 -16.65 -4.40
CA PRO A 81 11.78 -16.31 -5.44
C PRO A 81 11.79 -14.84 -5.87
N TYR A 82 12.43 -13.95 -5.10
CA TYR A 82 12.42 -12.50 -5.30
C TYR A 82 13.70 -11.95 -5.94
N TYR A 83 14.67 -12.82 -6.17
CA TYR A 83 15.95 -12.55 -6.83
C TYR A 83 15.73 -12.12 -8.29
N THR A 84 15.43 -10.84 -8.48
CA THR A 84 14.95 -10.26 -9.74
C THR A 84 15.96 -9.31 -10.37
N ILE A 85 17.01 -8.94 -9.65
CA ILE A 85 18.13 -8.17 -10.20
C ILE A 85 19.20 -9.18 -10.60
N ALA A 86 19.55 -9.25 -11.89
CA ALA A 86 20.55 -10.20 -12.39
C ALA A 86 21.90 -9.88 -11.75
N ASN A 87 22.41 -10.82 -10.95
CA ASN A 87 23.78 -11.08 -10.52
C ASN A 87 23.68 -12.19 -9.46
N THR A 88 24.79 -12.52 -8.85
CA THR A 88 24.87 -13.41 -7.68
C THR A 88 24.08 -12.88 -6.48
N HIS A 89 23.43 -13.78 -5.73
CA HIS A 89 22.55 -13.45 -4.61
C HIS A 89 22.93 -14.21 -3.34
N ALA A 90 22.75 -13.56 -2.19
CA ALA A 90 22.79 -14.21 -0.89
C ALA A 90 21.48 -13.95 -0.12
N ALA A 91 21.00 -14.96 0.59
CA ALA A 91 19.96 -14.77 1.59
C ALA A 91 20.62 -14.30 2.89
N LEU A 92 20.03 -13.29 3.53
CA LEU A 92 20.40 -12.92 4.89
C LEU A 92 20.06 -14.08 5.83
N ASP A 93 20.86 -14.24 6.89
CA ASP A 93 20.55 -15.20 7.94
C ASP A 93 19.09 -15.04 8.43
N PRO A 94 18.27 -16.11 8.47
CA PRO A 94 16.85 -15.98 8.80
C PRO A 94 16.57 -15.40 10.19
N VAL A 95 17.47 -15.57 11.16
CA VAL A 95 17.32 -15.00 12.51
C VAL A 95 17.59 -13.51 12.50
N VAL A 96 18.63 -13.07 11.78
CA VAL A 96 18.91 -11.63 11.58
C VAL A 96 17.78 -10.97 10.81
N ALA A 97 17.29 -11.60 9.73
CA ALA A 97 16.16 -11.12 8.97
C ALA A 97 14.89 -10.98 9.84
N GLN A 98 14.58 -11.99 10.66
CA GLN A 98 13.44 -11.90 11.57
C GLN A 98 13.63 -10.79 12.62
N THR A 99 14.84 -10.62 13.14
CA THR A 99 15.16 -9.55 14.11
C THR A 99 14.84 -8.17 13.52
N ILE A 100 15.21 -7.91 12.26
CA ILE A 100 14.87 -6.67 11.56
C ILE A 100 13.36 -6.54 11.37
N LEU A 101 12.69 -7.61 10.90
CA LEU A 101 11.23 -7.60 10.68
C LEU A 101 10.41 -7.39 11.97
N ASP A 102 10.99 -7.72 13.12
CA ASP A 102 10.44 -7.45 14.46
C ASP A 102 10.83 -6.06 14.99
N SER A 103 11.27 -5.15 14.10
CA SER A 103 11.71 -3.78 14.40
C SER A 103 13.00 -3.68 15.23
N GLY A 104 13.77 -4.76 15.31
CA GLY A 104 15.12 -4.76 15.87
C GLY A 104 16.17 -4.24 14.88
N THR A 105 17.43 -4.30 15.29
CA THR A 105 18.59 -3.95 14.48
C THR A 105 19.27 -5.23 13.96
N GLY A 106 19.62 -5.26 12.69
CA GLY A 106 20.39 -6.35 12.09
C GLY A 106 21.45 -5.84 11.11
N THR A 107 22.41 -6.71 10.79
CA THR A 107 23.53 -6.37 9.91
C THR A 107 23.50 -7.23 8.66
N PHE A 108 23.56 -6.60 7.50
CA PHE A 108 23.88 -7.27 6.25
C PHE A 108 25.41 -7.30 6.15
N PRO A 109 26.03 -8.50 6.13
CA PRO A 109 27.48 -8.61 6.16
C PRO A 109 28.09 -8.11 4.86
N ALA A 110 29.32 -7.61 4.95
CA ALA A 110 30.18 -7.40 3.79
C ALA A 110 30.42 -8.71 3.05
N ASP A 111 30.42 -8.67 1.73
CA ASP A 111 30.87 -9.80 0.93
C ASP A 111 32.39 -9.99 1.10
N ASP A 112 32.78 -11.10 1.69
CA ASP A 112 34.16 -11.54 1.89
C ASP A 112 34.62 -12.56 0.84
N GLY A 113 33.84 -12.74 -0.23
CA GLY A 113 34.06 -13.74 -1.28
C GLY A 113 33.56 -15.15 -0.94
N THR A 114 32.97 -15.35 0.24
CA THR A 114 32.34 -16.64 0.62
C THR A 114 30.92 -16.78 0.09
N HIS A 115 30.27 -15.66 -0.20
CA HIS A 115 28.98 -15.62 -0.88
C HIS A 115 29.26 -14.95 -2.21
N ASN A 116 29.01 -15.60 -3.34
CA ASN A 116 29.28 -14.96 -4.63
C ASN A 116 28.49 -13.65 -4.84
N GLY A 117 27.58 -13.28 -3.91
CA GLY A 117 26.52 -12.30 -4.00
C GLY A 117 26.89 -10.83 -3.90
N GLN A 118 26.83 -10.12 -5.02
CA GLN A 118 26.77 -8.65 -5.03
C GLN A 118 25.64 -8.07 -4.18
N HIS A 119 24.53 -8.79 -3.97
CA HIS A 119 23.42 -8.33 -3.15
C HIS A 119 22.97 -9.40 -2.14
N THR A 120 22.69 -8.94 -0.92
CA THR A 120 22.09 -9.74 0.14
C THR A 120 20.62 -9.34 0.32
N TRP A 121 19.76 -10.33 0.60
CA TRP A 121 18.31 -10.18 0.58
C TRP A 121 17.67 -10.65 1.87
N LEU A 122 16.64 -9.93 2.33
CA LEU A 122 15.65 -10.43 3.29
C LEU A 122 14.26 -10.39 2.65
N ALA A 123 13.42 -11.35 3.02
CA ALA A 123 12.00 -11.37 2.65
C ALA A 123 11.14 -11.75 3.85
N GLY A 124 10.01 -11.06 4.02
CA GLY A 124 9.07 -11.27 5.10
C GLY A 124 7.63 -11.40 4.59
N VAL A 125 6.98 -12.53 4.84
CA VAL A 125 5.55 -12.70 4.54
C VAL A 125 4.71 -11.91 5.53
N VAL A 126 3.86 -11.02 5.03
CA VAL A 126 2.93 -10.23 5.84
C VAL A 126 1.81 -11.12 6.34
N ARG A 127 1.63 -11.14 7.65
CA ARG A 127 0.55 -11.85 8.36
C ARG A 127 -0.32 -10.84 9.07
N VAL A 128 -1.64 -10.99 8.94
CA VAL A 128 -2.62 -10.21 9.71
C VAL A 128 -3.27 -11.12 10.74
N ASP A 129 -3.54 -10.58 11.93
CA ASP A 129 -4.36 -11.25 12.92
C ASP A 129 -5.84 -11.13 12.52
N PRO A 130 -6.53 -12.24 12.17
CA PRO A 130 -7.93 -12.19 11.79
C PRO A 130 -8.85 -11.63 12.88
N ALA A 131 -8.49 -11.76 14.17
CA ALA A 131 -9.29 -11.24 15.28
C ALA A 131 -9.29 -9.70 15.33
N SER A 132 -8.27 -9.06 14.75
CA SER A 132 -8.19 -7.60 14.66
C SER A 132 -9.01 -6.99 13.51
N LEU A 133 -9.51 -7.84 12.59
CA LEU A 133 -10.36 -7.40 11.49
C LEU A 133 -11.79 -7.12 11.98
N ARG A 134 -12.38 -6.05 11.45
CA ARG A 134 -13.76 -5.63 11.74
C ARG A 134 -14.61 -5.63 10.48
N GLY A 135 -15.74 -6.32 10.53
CA GLY A 135 -16.62 -6.48 9.38
C GLY A 135 -16.09 -7.52 8.39
N LYS A 136 -16.16 -7.22 7.09
CA LYS A 136 -15.70 -8.10 6.00
C LYS A 136 -14.93 -7.30 4.95
N PRO A 137 -13.76 -6.73 5.28
CA PRO A 137 -12.94 -6.02 4.30
C PRO A 137 -12.55 -6.98 3.17
N THR A 138 -12.57 -6.51 1.93
CA THR A 138 -12.07 -7.27 0.76
C THR A 138 -10.60 -6.96 0.47
N GLU A 139 -10.11 -5.84 0.97
CA GLU A 139 -8.76 -5.32 0.76
C GLU A 139 -8.22 -4.72 2.05
N VAL A 140 -6.89 -4.63 2.13
CA VAL A 140 -6.17 -3.89 3.16
C VAL A 140 -5.15 -2.98 2.50
N THR A 141 -4.79 -1.91 3.19
CA THR A 141 -3.70 -1.01 2.80
C THR A 141 -2.47 -1.32 3.64
N ILE A 142 -1.36 -1.60 2.98
CA ILE A 142 -0.07 -1.89 3.61
C ILE A 142 0.88 -0.73 3.33
N SER A 143 1.58 -0.26 4.35
CA SER A 143 2.74 0.61 4.22
C SER A 143 3.87 0.05 5.06
N ALA A 144 5.10 0.24 4.61
CA ALA A 144 6.27 -0.16 5.36
C ALA A 144 7.37 0.89 5.22
N SER A 145 8.25 0.99 6.21
CA SER A 145 9.49 1.77 6.12
C SER A 145 10.63 1.03 6.79
N VAL A 146 11.86 1.33 6.40
CA VAL A 146 13.08 0.78 7.00
C VAL A 146 14.20 1.81 6.89
N HIS A 147 15.04 1.87 7.91
CA HIS A 147 16.25 2.69 7.90
C HIS A 147 17.47 1.83 7.58
N VAL A 148 18.36 2.34 6.75
CA VAL A 148 19.61 1.66 6.39
C VAL A 148 20.80 2.59 6.53
N ARG A 149 21.93 2.05 7.01
CA ARG A 149 23.20 2.76 7.09
C ARG A 149 24.32 1.93 6.48
N ASN A 150 25.09 2.52 5.59
CA ASN A 150 26.28 1.90 5.01
C ASN A 150 27.45 1.98 6.00
N ASP A 151 27.66 0.94 6.80
CA ASP A 151 28.80 0.81 7.71
C ASP A 151 30.07 0.29 7.03
N GLY A 152 29.98 -0.05 5.74
CA GLY A 152 31.11 -0.47 4.94
C GLY A 152 32.14 0.64 4.76
N SER A 153 33.35 0.26 4.39
CA SER A 153 34.44 1.20 4.10
C SER A 153 34.31 1.89 2.73
N SER A 154 33.34 1.47 1.93
CA SER A 154 33.22 1.85 0.52
C SER A 154 31.85 2.49 0.24
N THR A 155 31.82 3.45 -0.69
CA THR A 155 30.60 4.07 -1.18
C THR A 155 29.71 3.05 -1.88
N ALA A 156 28.41 3.05 -1.58
CA ALA A 156 27.40 2.30 -2.30
C ALA A 156 26.88 3.15 -3.46
N CYS A 157 26.79 2.59 -4.66
CA CYS A 157 26.65 3.41 -5.86
C CYS A 157 25.33 3.19 -6.59
N ARG A 158 24.80 4.29 -7.15
CA ARG A 158 23.59 4.36 -7.98
C ARG A 158 22.34 3.80 -7.32
N LEU A 159 22.14 2.49 -7.46
CA LEU A 159 20.99 1.71 -7.03
C LEU A 159 21.51 0.60 -6.13
N TYR A 160 21.88 0.97 -4.91
CA TYR A 160 22.49 0.06 -3.95
C TYR A 160 21.48 -0.80 -3.20
N GLY A 161 20.18 -0.62 -3.46
CA GLY A 161 19.18 -1.47 -2.87
C GLY A 161 17.79 -1.22 -3.41
N ARG A 162 16.87 -2.02 -2.89
CA ARG A 162 15.45 -1.94 -3.21
C ARG A 162 14.66 -2.37 -1.99
N PHE A 163 13.59 -1.64 -1.74
CA PHE A 163 12.57 -2.02 -0.79
C PHE A 163 11.26 -2.24 -1.54
N ALA A 164 10.68 -3.43 -1.45
CA ALA A 164 9.55 -3.81 -2.31
C ALA A 164 8.44 -4.54 -1.57
N LEU A 165 7.23 -4.39 -2.09
CA LEU A 165 6.04 -5.14 -1.72
C LEU A 165 5.62 -6.03 -2.91
N TRP A 166 5.46 -7.31 -2.65
CA TRP A 166 5.14 -8.34 -3.63
C TRP A 166 3.76 -8.94 -3.37
N ASN A 167 3.12 -9.46 -4.42
CA ASN A 167 1.97 -10.37 -4.33
C ASN A 167 2.28 -11.62 -5.14
N GLY A 168 2.58 -12.72 -4.44
CA GLY A 168 3.18 -13.90 -5.05
C GLY A 168 4.61 -13.55 -5.46
N THR A 169 4.90 -13.62 -6.76
CA THR A 169 6.18 -13.22 -7.37
C THR A 169 6.07 -11.95 -8.23
N ALA A 170 4.90 -11.30 -8.24
CA ALA A 170 4.69 -10.06 -8.98
C ALA A 170 4.95 -8.85 -8.04
N PRO A 171 5.75 -7.85 -8.47
CA PRO A 171 5.95 -6.65 -7.67
C PRO A 171 4.66 -5.82 -7.70
N VAL A 172 4.18 -5.42 -6.51
CA VAL A 172 3.04 -4.50 -6.35
C VAL A 172 3.56 -3.08 -6.21
N ARG A 173 4.60 -2.90 -5.41
CA ARG A 173 5.26 -1.62 -5.18
C ARG A 173 6.75 -1.86 -5.02
N THR A 174 7.54 -0.94 -5.57
CA THR A 174 8.98 -0.95 -5.45
C THR A 174 9.44 0.47 -5.16
N ASP A 175 10.33 0.58 -4.20
CA ASP A 175 11.13 1.75 -3.91
C ASP A 175 12.60 1.40 -4.14
N LEU A 176 13.30 2.24 -4.88
CA LEU A 176 14.70 2.03 -5.21
C LEU A 176 15.54 2.90 -4.28
N LEU A 177 16.54 2.31 -3.63
CA LEU A 177 17.45 3.04 -2.77
C LEU A 177 18.59 3.62 -3.63
N GLY A 178 18.71 4.94 -3.61
CA GLY A 178 19.52 5.74 -4.54
C GLY A 178 18.86 5.99 -5.91
N PRO A 179 19.46 6.83 -6.78
CA PRO A 179 20.55 7.78 -6.53
C PRO A 179 20.14 8.95 -5.59
N PRO A 180 21.11 9.68 -5.00
CA PRO A 180 22.56 9.66 -5.28
C PRO A 180 23.30 8.46 -4.67
N ASP A 181 24.58 8.31 -5.02
CA ASP A 181 25.50 7.38 -4.34
C ASP A 181 25.53 7.67 -2.83
N LEU A 182 25.59 6.61 -2.03
CA LEU A 182 25.61 6.70 -0.57
C LEU A 182 27.03 6.45 -0.05
N PRO A 183 27.72 7.46 0.52
CA PRO A 183 29.08 7.30 1.01
C PRO A 183 29.15 6.32 2.18
N ALA A 184 30.36 5.87 2.51
CA ALA A 184 30.62 5.16 3.76
C ALA A 184 30.17 6.01 4.96
N GLY A 185 29.45 5.40 5.90
CA GLY A 185 28.77 6.07 7.01
C GLY A 185 27.48 6.81 6.63
N GLY A 186 27.07 6.77 5.36
CA GLY A 186 25.83 7.38 4.89
C GLY A 186 24.59 6.59 5.29
N GLU A 187 23.47 7.30 5.40
CA GLU A 187 22.16 6.78 5.81
C GLU A 187 21.11 7.04 4.73
N ASP A 188 20.13 6.14 4.60
CA ASP A 188 18.99 6.27 3.71
C ASP A 188 17.75 5.54 4.29
N ASP A 189 16.57 5.81 3.74
CA ASP A 189 15.31 5.20 4.16
C ASP A 189 14.57 4.58 2.97
N GLY A 190 14.16 3.31 3.12
CA GLY A 190 13.24 2.66 2.19
C GLY A 190 11.79 2.88 2.61
N VAL A 191 10.91 3.29 1.69
CA VAL A 191 9.50 3.54 1.99
C VAL A 191 8.55 2.88 0.99
N ILE A 192 7.71 1.96 1.49
CA ILE A 192 6.50 1.50 0.81
C ILE A 192 5.33 2.39 1.26
N PRO A 193 4.84 3.31 0.41
CA PRO A 193 3.68 4.12 0.75
C PRO A 193 2.43 3.24 0.88
N PRO A 194 1.34 3.77 1.48
CA PRO A 194 0.07 3.04 1.60
C PRO A 194 -0.39 2.44 0.26
N THR A 195 -0.35 1.12 0.18
CA THR A 195 -0.60 0.32 -1.03
C THR A 195 -1.72 -0.67 -0.78
N ALA A 196 -2.78 -0.62 -1.58
CA ALA A 196 -3.91 -1.53 -1.46
C ALA A 196 -3.57 -2.92 -2.01
N VAL A 197 -3.90 -3.96 -1.26
CA VAL A 197 -3.76 -5.36 -1.67
C VAL A 197 -5.01 -6.16 -1.30
N PRO A 198 -5.37 -7.22 -2.06
CA PRO A 198 -6.48 -8.09 -1.70
C PRO A 198 -6.24 -8.77 -0.35
N LEU A 199 -7.22 -8.71 0.55
CA LEU A 199 -7.10 -9.38 1.86
C LEU A 199 -6.93 -10.90 1.69
N ALA A 200 -7.59 -11.48 0.68
CA ALA A 200 -7.46 -12.90 0.38
C ALA A 200 -6.01 -13.31 0.08
N ASP A 201 -5.23 -12.46 -0.59
CA ASP A 201 -3.82 -12.75 -0.89
C ASP A 201 -2.93 -12.60 0.35
N VAL A 202 -3.23 -11.64 1.23
CA VAL A 202 -2.55 -11.53 2.54
C VAL A 202 -2.81 -12.77 3.39
N LEU A 203 -4.08 -13.20 3.49
CA LEU A 203 -4.46 -14.41 4.24
C LEU A 203 -3.86 -15.68 3.63
N ALA A 204 -3.70 -15.73 2.31
CA ALA A 204 -3.00 -16.81 1.61
C ALA A 204 -1.47 -16.78 1.79
N GLY A 205 -0.92 -15.75 2.44
CA GLY A 205 0.52 -15.60 2.64
C GLY A 205 1.29 -15.26 1.36
N LYS A 206 0.64 -14.64 0.38
CA LYS A 206 1.28 -14.21 -0.87
C LYS A 206 1.94 -12.85 -0.79
N VAL A 207 1.52 -12.03 0.18
CA VAL A 207 2.01 -10.66 0.30
C VAL A 207 3.33 -10.65 1.08
N VAL A 208 4.39 -10.15 0.45
CA VAL A 208 5.76 -10.20 0.98
C VAL A 208 6.38 -8.81 0.92
N VAL A 209 7.03 -8.40 2.01
CA VAL A 209 7.97 -7.27 2.03
C VAL A 209 9.37 -7.81 1.78
N GLU A 210 10.16 -7.09 1.01
CA GLU A 210 11.51 -7.49 0.62
C GLU A 210 12.45 -6.28 0.71
N LEU A 211 13.65 -6.51 1.21
CA LEU A 211 14.76 -5.56 1.17
C LEU A 211 15.98 -6.29 0.62
N ASN A 212 16.62 -5.70 -0.38
CA ASN A 212 17.94 -6.09 -0.84
C ASN A 212 18.90 -4.92 -0.79
N LEU A 213 20.15 -5.23 -0.46
CA LEU A 213 21.23 -4.26 -0.35
C LEU A 213 22.49 -4.80 -1.03
N GLU A 214 23.22 -3.94 -1.72
CA GLU A 214 24.49 -4.22 -2.36
C GLU A 214 25.55 -4.51 -1.29
N THR A 215 26.04 -5.74 -1.18
CA THR A 215 27.07 -6.14 -0.21
C THR A 215 28.43 -6.42 -0.83
N GLY A 216 28.45 -6.68 -2.15
CA GLY A 216 29.65 -7.07 -2.88
C GLY A 216 30.37 -5.94 -3.62
N ASN A 217 31.37 -6.35 -4.39
CA ASN A 217 32.07 -5.46 -5.30
C ASN A 217 31.26 -5.30 -6.59
N ASP A 218 30.89 -4.06 -6.92
CA ASP A 218 30.43 -3.70 -8.25
C ASP A 218 31.61 -3.17 -9.07
N ASP A 219 32.02 -3.92 -10.10
CA ASP A 219 33.06 -3.53 -11.06
C ASP A 219 32.74 -2.19 -11.75
N ALA A 220 31.45 -1.87 -11.91
CA ALA A 220 31.01 -0.61 -12.51
C ALA A 220 31.37 0.60 -11.63
N CYS A 221 31.49 0.38 -10.32
CA CYS A 221 31.72 1.43 -9.34
C CYS A 221 33.11 1.34 -8.68
N ARG A 222 33.88 0.26 -8.95
CA ARG A 222 35.26 0.05 -8.45
C ARG A 222 35.41 0.23 -6.94
N VAL A 223 34.37 -0.09 -6.20
CA VAL A 223 34.25 0.11 -4.75
C VAL A 223 34.25 -1.24 -4.06
N GLY A 224 34.98 -1.31 -2.94
CA GLY A 224 35.15 -2.51 -2.12
C GLY A 224 33.84 -3.00 -1.49
N PRO A 225 33.89 -4.01 -0.60
CA PRO A 225 32.68 -4.61 -0.03
C PRO A 225 31.93 -3.63 0.88
N LYS A 226 30.60 -3.77 0.95
CA LYS A 226 29.71 -2.90 1.74
C LYS A 226 29.06 -3.70 2.86
N GLN A 227 28.96 -3.08 4.03
CA GLN A 227 28.23 -3.65 5.16
C GLN A 227 27.10 -2.70 5.50
N TRP A 228 25.94 -3.23 5.88
CA TRP A 228 24.80 -2.41 6.23
C TRP A 228 24.30 -2.71 7.63
N THR A 229 24.04 -1.68 8.41
CA THR A 229 23.10 -1.78 9.53
C THR A 229 21.71 -1.42 9.03
N VAL A 230 20.73 -2.23 9.44
CA VAL A 230 19.32 -2.03 9.12
C VAL A 230 18.54 -2.04 10.42
N ASP A 231 17.71 -1.01 10.63
CA ASP A 231 16.87 -0.88 11.80
C ASP A 231 15.57 -0.13 11.49
N SER A 232 14.81 0.20 12.55
CA SER A 232 13.62 1.03 12.47
C SER A 232 12.58 0.54 11.44
N PHE A 233 12.52 -0.77 11.22
CA PHE A 233 11.51 -1.38 10.35
C PHE A 233 10.13 -1.15 10.96
N VAL A 234 9.22 -0.56 10.20
CA VAL A 234 7.83 -0.32 10.60
C VAL A 234 6.91 -0.90 9.56
N LEU A 235 6.06 -1.84 9.96
CA LEU A 235 4.95 -2.35 9.15
C LEU A 235 3.62 -1.78 9.67
N THR A 236 2.83 -1.21 8.78
CA THR A 236 1.47 -0.76 9.09
C THR A 236 0.47 -1.36 8.12
N VAL A 237 -0.50 -2.08 8.66
CA VAL A 237 -1.65 -2.59 7.90
C VAL A 237 -2.92 -1.88 8.38
N ARG A 238 -3.71 -1.38 7.43
CA ARG A 238 -5.00 -0.75 7.69
C ARG A 238 -6.09 -1.43 6.88
N ALA A 239 -7.28 -1.51 7.43
CA ALA A 239 -8.47 -1.97 6.72
C ALA A 239 -9.54 -0.89 6.77
N ALA A 240 -10.42 -0.89 5.77
CA ALA A 240 -11.62 -0.07 5.75
C ALA A 240 -12.82 -0.98 5.48
N THR A 241 -13.88 -0.82 6.27
CA THR A 241 -15.18 -1.44 6.00
C THR A 241 -16.25 -0.46 6.44
N PRO A 242 -17.30 -0.23 5.63
CA PRO A 242 -18.36 0.72 5.99
C PRO A 242 -18.93 0.46 7.38
N GLY A 243 -18.89 1.47 8.25
CA GLY A 243 -19.41 1.37 9.62
C GLY A 243 -18.55 0.54 10.59
N CYS A 244 -17.31 0.24 10.24
CA CYS A 244 -16.36 -0.48 11.12
C CYS A 244 -15.20 0.39 11.60
N GLY A 245 -15.20 1.67 11.25
CA GLY A 245 -14.16 2.65 11.61
C GLY A 245 -14.28 3.14 13.05
N ARG A 246 -14.04 4.43 13.24
CA ARG A 246 -14.01 5.09 14.53
C ARG A 246 -15.43 5.20 15.11
N PRO A 247 -15.64 4.86 16.40
CA PRO A 247 -16.90 5.12 17.07
C PRO A 247 -17.07 6.63 17.30
N PHE A 248 -18.31 7.11 17.19
CA PHE A 248 -18.70 8.50 17.48
C PHE A 248 -20.16 8.52 17.93
N LEU A 249 -20.59 9.63 18.54
CA LEU A 249 -21.97 9.89 18.91
C LEU A 249 -22.57 10.90 17.96
N ARG A 250 -23.77 10.61 17.44
CA ARG A 250 -24.56 11.55 16.65
C ARG A 250 -25.77 11.98 17.47
N THR A 251 -25.84 13.26 17.79
CA THR A 251 -27.02 13.89 18.38
C THR A 251 -27.83 14.53 17.27
N THR A 252 -29.08 14.12 17.11
CA THR A 252 -30.01 14.71 16.15
C THR A 252 -31.18 15.31 16.92
N CYS A 253 -31.38 16.63 16.80
CA CYS A 253 -32.54 17.30 17.35
C CYS A 253 -33.61 17.46 16.28
N ARG A 254 -34.86 17.23 16.68
CA ARG A 254 -36.03 17.33 15.80
C ARG A 254 -37.10 18.21 16.43
N THR A 255 -37.82 18.92 15.60
CA THR A 255 -39.08 19.56 15.94
C THR A 255 -40.16 18.51 16.24
N CYS A 256 -41.30 18.96 16.76
CA CYS A 256 -42.44 18.09 17.10
C CYS A 256 -43.06 17.39 15.88
N ASP A 257 -43.00 18.02 14.70
CA ASP A 257 -43.41 17.45 13.41
C ASP A 257 -42.34 16.52 12.81
N GLY A 258 -41.21 16.33 13.50
CA GLY A 258 -40.16 15.38 13.14
C GLY A 258 -39.10 15.93 12.18
N ALA A 259 -39.13 17.23 11.85
CA ALA A 259 -38.12 17.87 11.03
C ALA A 259 -36.80 18.00 11.80
N VAL A 260 -35.68 17.60 11.18
CA VAL A 260 -34.35 17.72 11.79
C VAL A 260 -33.93 19.18 11.84
N THR A 261 -33.69 19.71 13.03
CA THR A 261 -33.21 21.09 13.24
C THR A 261 -31.70 21.17 13.26
N CYS A 262 -31.04 20.18 13.86
CA CYS A 262 -29.59 20.10 13.90
C CYS A 262 -29.09 18.66 13.99
N THR A 263 -27.82 18.49 13.64
CA THR A 263 -27.08 17.24 13.86
C THR A 263 -25.66 17.59 14.27
N THR A 264 -25.23 17.03 15.40
CA THR A 264 -23.89 17.23 15.95
C THR A 264 -23.23 15.87 16.15
N ASP A 265 -22.01 15.74 15.66
CA ASP A 265 -21.20 14.55 15.81
C ASP A 265 -20.05 14.82 16.79
N THR A 266 -19.88 13.93 17.76
CA THR A 266 -18.81 14.03 18.77
C THR A 266 -18.13 12.69 19.02
N LEU A 267 -16.89 12.69 19.52
CA LEU A 267 -16.18 11.45 19.84
C LEU A 267 -16.63 10.81 21.16
N ASP A 268 -16.97 11.65 22.13
CA ASP A 268 -17.15 11.33 23.54
C ASP A 268 -18.34 12.08 24.17
N GLY A 269 -19.18 12.71 23.34
CA GLY A 269 -20.31 13.54 23.77
C GLY A 269 -20.00 15.04 23.78
N SER A 270 -18.73 15.45 23.66
CA SER A 270 -18.35 16.87 23.72
C SER A 270 -17.35 17.28 22.65
N THR A 271 -16.40 16.43 22.30
CA THR A 271 -15.35 16.73 21.32
C THR A 271 -15.92 16.69 19.89
N PRO A 272 -15.99 17.81 19.16
CA PRO A 272 -16.55 17.83 17.81
C PRO A 272 -15.84 16.87 16.86
N TYR A 273 -16.60 16.22 15.99
CA TYR A 273 -16.10 15.21 15.07
C TYR A 273 -16.73 15.33 13.70
N ALA A 274 -15.95 15.13 12.65
CA ALA A 274 -16.45 14.98 11.28
C ALA A 274 -16.29 13.51 10.86
N PRO A 275 -17.35 12.70 10.84
CA PRO A 275 -17.24 11.29 10.54
C PRO A 275 -16.91 11.05 9.07
N VAL A 276 -16.05 10.04 8.81
CA VAL A 276 -15.77 9.61 7.44
C VAL A 276 -17.01 8.92 6.85
N PRO A 277 -17.63 9.49 5.81
CA PRO A 277 -18.87 8.95 5.26
C PRO A 277 -18.65 7.54 4.71
N ARG A 278 -19.71 6.74 4.70
CA ARG A 278 -19.71 5.48 3.95
C ARG A 278 -19.54 5.83 2.49
N SER A 279 -18.45 5.37 1.86
CA SER A 279 -18.36 5.39 0.41
C SER A 279 -19.45 4.47 -0.12
N SER A 280 -20.54 5.06 -0.60
CA SER A 280 -21.48 4.33 -1.46
C SER A 280 -20.65 3.94 -2.68
N ARG A 281 -20.30 2.65 -2.82
CA ARG A 281 -19.86 2.15 -4.12
C ARG A 281 -20.89 2.63 -5.14
N SER A 282 -20.42 3.25 -6.22
CA SER A 282 -21.26 3.56 -7.37
C SER A 282 -22.09 2.33 -7.71
N PRO A 283 -23.40 2.48 -8.02
CA PRO A 283 -24.20 1.33 -8.42
C PRO A 283 -23.50 0.62 -9.59
N PRO A 284 -23.54 -0.72 -9.66
CA PRO A 284 -22.95 -1.44 -10.77
C PRO A 284 -23.48 -0.85 -12.07
N ALA A 285 -22.56 -0.56 -13.00
CA ALA A 285 -22.93 -0.16 -14.35
C ALA A 285 -24.00 -1.12 -14.83
N ARG A 286 -25.18 -0.58 -15.18
CA ARG A 286 -26.22 -1.35 -15.84
C ARG A 286 -25.56 -2.03 -17.02
N THR A 287 -25.67 -3.35 -17.06
CA THR A 287 -25.30 -4.15 -18.21
C THR A 287 -26.19 -3.70 -19.35
N ASP A 288 -25.65 -2.90 -20.28
CA ASP A 288 -26.34 -2.64 -21.52
C ASP A 288 -26.46 -3.97 -22.28
N ALA A 289 -27.71 -4.29 -22.58
CA ALA A 289 -28.11 -5.44 -23.37
C ALA A 289 -27.39 -5.47 -24.72
N PRO A 290 -27.19 -6.66 -25.34
CA PRO A 290 -26.60 -6.73 -26.66
C PRO A 290 -27.51 -6.04 -27.68
N PRO A 291 -26.95 -5.35 -28.69
CA PRO A 291 -27.76 -4.67 -29.70
C PRO A 291 -28.59 -5.70 -30.49
N PRO A 292 -29.81 -5.34 -30.94
CA PRO A 292 -30.65 -6.27 -31.69
C PRO A 292 -29.99 -6.62 -33.03
N VAL A 293 -29.92 -7.93 -33.28
CA VAL A 293 -29.57 -8.54 -34.56
C VAL A 293 -30.56 -8.03 -35.63
N ARG A 294 -30.09 -7.22 -36.58
CA ARG A 294 -30.83 -6.99 -37.84
C ARG A 294 -30.21 -7.86 -38.94
N ARG A 295 -30.96 -8.90 -39.30
CA ARG A 295 -30.78 -9.70 -40.53
C ARG A 295 -31.13 -8.88 -41.77
N ALA A 296 -30.54 -9.33 -42.87
CA ALA A 296 -30.37 -8.71 -44.17
C ALA A 296 -31.62 -8.53 -45.05
N CYS A 297 -31.46 -7.71 -46.08
CA CYS A 297 -32.05 -7.87 -47.42
C CYS A 297 -30.97 -7.58 -48.48
N PRO A 298 -30.74 -8.46 -49.49
CA PRO A 298 -30.23 -8.11 -50.82
C PRO A 298 -31.38 -8.22 -51.86
N PRO A 299 -31.16 -8.08 -53.19
CA PRO A 299 -30.22 -7.29 -54.01
C PRO A 299 -30.92 -6.53 -55.18
N THR A 300 -30.19 -5.66 -55.89
CA THR A 300 -30.20 -5.36 -57.37
C THR A 300 -29.69 -3.93 -57.61
N GLY A 301 -28.81 -3.59 -58.55
CA GLY A 301 -28.10 -4.31 -59.60
C GLY A 301 -27.11 -3.36 -60.32
N ALA A 302 -26.42 -3.92 -61.33
CA ALA A 302 -25.61 -3.27 -62.37
C ALA A 302 -24.13 -2.87 -62.05
N THR A 303 -23.23 -3.80 -62.39
CA THR A 303 -21.87 -3.61 -62.95
C THR A 303 -21.92 -3.08 -64.41
N PRO A 304 -20.80 -2.81 -65.17
CA PRO A 304 -19.37 -3.01 -64.89
C PRO A 304 -18.38 -1.89 -65.36
N SER A 305 -17.12 -1.97 -64.92
CA SER A 305 -15.89 -1.84 -65.75
C SER A 305 -14.67 -2.14 -64.85
N SER A 306 -14.08 -3.33 -64.93
CA SER A 306 -13.01 -3.80 -65.84
C SER A 306 -11.61 -3.21 -65.56
N GLY A 307 -10.69 -4.07 -65.11
CA GLY A 307 -9.25 -3.84 -64.98
C GLY A 307 -8.69 -4.48 -63.69
N ALA A 308 -8.56 -5.81 -63.60
CA ALA A 308 -7.43 -6.64 -64.02
C ALA A 308 -6.18 -6.56 -63.10
N ALA A 309 -5.98 -7.64 -62.33
CA ALA A 309 -4.72 -8.26 -61.88
C ALA A 309 -3.80 -7.44 -60.93
N THR A 310 -3.14 -7.93 -59.89
CA THR A 310 -2.66 -9.26 -59.45
C THR A 310 -2.41 -9.24 -57.93
N ASP A 311 -2.40 -10.43 -57.33
CA ASP A 311 -1.85 -10.77 -56.01
C ASP A 311 -0.49 -10.13 -55.68
N ALA A 312 -0.27 -9.79 -54.39
CA ALA A 312 0.87 -10.28 -53.60
C ALA A 312 0.82 -9.74 -52.16
N CYS A 313 0.88 -10.67 -51.21
CA CYS A 313 1.19 -10.42 -49.81
C CYS A 313 2.61 -9.88 -49.65
N THR A 314 2.80 -8.85 -48.81
CA THR A 314 4.13 -8.42 -48.36
C THR A 314 4.22 -8.47 -46.84
N HIS A 315 5.07 -9.39 -46.36
CA HIS A 315 5.63 -9.37 -45.01
C HIS A 315 6.57 -8.15 -44.82
N PRO A 316 6.74 -7.67 -43.58
CA PRO A 316 7.67 -6.58 -43.27
C PRO A 316 9.14 -7.04 -43.19
N THR A 317 10.00 -6.17 -43.72
CA THR A 317 11.48 -6.22 -43.75
C THR A 317 12.10 -6.07 -42.35
N PRO A 318 13.14 -6.84 -41.98
CA PRO A 318 13.94 -6.59 -40.76
C PRO A 318 15.09 -5.59 -41.00
N PRO A 319 15.61 -4.92 -39.95
CA PRO A 319 16.65 -3.89 -40.06
C PRO A 319 18.08 -4.46 -40.22
N PRO A 320 19.04 -3.69 -40.76
CA PRO A 320 20.38 -4.18 -41.07
C PRO A 320 21.32 -4.18 -39.85
N TRP A 321 22.06 -5.28 -39.71
CA TRP A 321 23.20 -5.44 -38.82
C TRP A 321 24.48 -4.84 -39.43
N THR A 322 25.25 -4.12 -38.62
CA THR A 322 26.60 -3.66 -38.91
C THR A 322 27.63 -4.80 -38.73
N ARG A 323 28.54 -4.94 -39.71
CA ARG A 323 29.64 -5.93 -39.73
C ARG A 323 30.82 -5.55 -38.82
N PRO A 324 31.60 -6.55 -38.35
CA PRO A 324 32.82 -6.35 -37.57
C PRO A 324 34.07 -6.07 -38.43
N ARG A 325 35.06 -5.40 -37.81
CA ARG A 325 36.33 -4.95 -38.40
C ARG A 325 37.40 -6.06 -38.38
N ALA A 326 38.21 -6.05 -39.44
CA ALA A 326 39.20 -7.06 -39.80
C ALA A 326 40.45 -7.15 -38.89
N THR A 327 40.97 -8.37 -38.79
CA THR A 327 42.29 -8.76 -38.27
C THR A 327 43.38 -8.59 -39.34
N PRO A 328 44.63 -8.21 -39.00
CA PRO A 328 45.76 -8.32 -39.92
C PRO A 328 46.54 -9.64 -39.71
N PRO A 329 47.23 -10.16 -40.76
CA PRO A 329 47.95 -11.44 -40.70
C PRO A 329 49.47 -11.29 -40.52
N GLY A 330 50.10 -12.35 -40.02
CA GLY A 330 51.39 -12.81 -40.58
C GLY A 330 52.54 -13.15 -39.62
N THR A 331 52.78 -14.47 -39.47
CA THR A 331 54.09 -15.20 -39.51
C THR A 331 55.17 -14.89 -38.45
N ARG A 332 55.91 -15.85 -37.85
CA ARG A 332 56.16 -17.31 -38.00
C ARG A 332 56.87 -17.84 -36.72
N PRO A 333 57.06 -19.17 -36.53
CA PRO A 333 57.52 -19.80 -35.29
C PRO A 333 59.02 -20.21 -35.28
N ALA A 334 59.62 -20.26 -34.09
CA ALA A 334 60.75 -21.13 -33.68
C ALA A 334 60.92 -20.92 -32.16
N GLY A 335 60.82 -21.94 -31.32
CA GLY A 335 61.99 -22.72 -30.93
C GLY A 335 61.70 -23.53 -29.66
N CYS A 336 62.21 -24.75 -29.64
CA CYS A 336 62.11 -25.73 -28.56
C CYS A 336 62.94 -25.30 -27.33
N SER A 337 62.54 -25.73 -26.12
CA SER A 337 63.32 -26.64 -25.24
C SER A 337 62.82 -26.61 -23.78
N TYR A 338 62.35 -27.77 -23.29
CA TYR A 338 62.58 -28.26 -21.92
C TYR A 338 64.05 -28.76 -21.82
N PRO A 339 64.70 -28.95 -20.66
CA PRO A 339 64.20 -29.55 -19.41
C PRO A 339 64.65 -28.79 -18.12
N GLY A 340 64.32 -29.16 -16.88
CA GLY A 340 63.78 -30.41 -16.37
C GLY A 340 63.53 -30.35 -14.86
N SER A 341 63.17 -31.51 -14.34
CA SER A 341 62.95 -31.81 -12.93
C SER A 341 64.27 -32.13 -12.22
N MET A 342 64.48 -31.49 -11.07
CA MET A 342 64.91 -32.07 -9.78
C MET A 342 64.39 -31.16 -8.68
#